data_AF-M4ZRG9-F1
#
_entry.id   AF-M4ZRG9-F1
#
_cell.length_a   1.000
_cell.length_b   1.000
_cell.length_c   1.000
_cell.angle_alpha   90.00
_cell.angle_beta   90.00
_cell.angle_gamma   90.00
#
_symmetry.space_group_name_H-M   'P 1'
#
loop_
_entity.id
_entity.type
_entity.pdbx_description
1 polymer ?
#
loop_
_entity_poly.entity_id
_entity_poly.type
_entity_poly.pdbx_seq_one_letter_code
_entity_poly.pdbx_strand_id
1 'polypeptide(L)'
;MGHLISLDTFVKLSAKLTGFDASELRATGMAHSYQTTIMNEIDDSQYERLVEALLKFSGDPLTAGDLDVLDFARAITYLWYVGVWPRLPEATHAVIGRPGRPNAAFTVTARGYAEGLVWKCFHGNAPGTAAPGFASWSDPPKGARALAGERSADVERRAAT
;
A
#
# COMPACT_ATOMS: atom_id res chain seq x y z
N MET A 1 -19.63 -14.25 19.50
CA MET A 1 -19.77 -14.26 18.03
C MET A 1 -19.01 -13.04 17.54
N GLY A 2 -17.76 -13.21 17.10
CA GLY A 2 -16.93 -12.09 16.63
C GLY A 2 -17.60 -11.41 15.43
N HIS A 3 -17.68 -10.09 15.45
CA HIS A 3 -18.25 -9.36 14.34
C HIS A 3 -17.17 -9.24 13.26
N LEU A 4 -17.25 -10.07 12.22
CA LEU A 4 -16.36 -9.98 11.07
C LEU A 4 -16.22 -8.52 10.62
N ILE A 5 -14.98 -8.03 10.53
CA ILE A 5 -14.70 -6.68 10.05
C ILE A 5 -15.26 -6.54 8.63
N SER A 6 -16.15 -5.56 8.42
CA SER A 6 -16.76 -5.35 7.11
C SER A 6 -15.71 -4.92 6.07
N LEU A 7 -15.93 -5.25 4.80
CA LEU A 7 -15.04 -4.80 3.72
C LEU A 7 -14.96 -3.27 3.63
N ASP A 8 -16.06 -2.56 3.91
CA ASP A 8 -16.06 -1.09 3.94
C ASP A 8 -15.18 -0.53 5.06
N THR A 9 -15.23 -1.13 6.25
CA THR A 9 -14.35 -0.77 7.37
C THR A 9 -12.88 -0.98 7.00
N PHE A 10 -12.55 -2.14 6.42
CA PHE A 10 -11.19 -2.44 5.97
C PHE A 10 -10.68 -1.43 4.93
N VAL A 11 -11.50 -1.08 3.93
CA VAL A 11 -11.13 -0.12 2.90
C VAL A 11 -10.96 1.29 3.48
N LYS A 12 -11.85 1.75 4.37
CA LYS A 12 -11.73 3.05 5.04
C LYS A 12 -10.47 3.16 5.88
N LEU A 13 -10.13 2.11 6.63
CA LEU A 13 -8.89 2.04 7.38
C LEU A 13 -7.67 2.06 6.44
N SER A 14 -7.70 1.24 5.39
CA SER A 14 -6.62 1.18 4.40
C SER A 14 -6.37 2.52 3.71
N ALA A 15 -7.42 3.28 3.41
CA ALA A 15 -7.31 4.62 2.83
C ALA A 15 -6.48 5.55 3.73
N LYS A 16 -6.75 5.54 5.04
CA LYS A 16 -6.00 6.32 6.03
C LYS A 16 -4.53 5.89 6.12
N LEU A 17 -4.26 4.58 6.10
CA LEU A 17 -2.91 4.02 6.21
C LEU A 17 -2.04 4.26 4.97
N THR A 18 -2.66 4.34 3.79
CA THR A 18 -1.95 4.43 2.51
C THR A 18 -1.87 5.84 1.95
N GLY A 19 -2.80 6.72 2.36
CA GLY A 19 -2.98 8.06 1.80
C GLY A 19 -3.78 8.11 0.49
N PHE A 20 -4.28 6.97 0.00
CA PHE A 20 -5.12 6.89 -1.20
C PHE A 20 -6.61 6.91 -0.85
N ASP A 21 -7.44 7.35 -1.79
CA ASP A 21 -8.88 7.40 -1.57
C ASP A 21 -9.52 6.01 -1.55
N ALA A 22 -10.57 5.86 -0.75
CA ALA A 22 -11.31 4.60 -0.63
C ALA A 22 -11.93 4.12 -1.96
N SER A 23 -12.22 5.04 -2.89
CA SER A 23 -12.66 4.72 -4.25
C SER A 23 -11.51 4.17 -5.10
N GLU A 24 -10.32 4.76 -5.01
CA GLU A 24 -9.12 4.31 -5.73
C GLU A 24 -8.66 2.93 -5.27
N LEU A 25 -8.75 2.65 -3.96
CA LEU A 25 -8.46 1.34 -3.41
C LEU A 25 -9.44 0.29 -3.92
N ARG A 26 -10.75 0.61 -4.01
CA ARG A 26 -11.76 -0.30 -4.59
C ARG A 26 -11.53 -0.52 -6.08
N ALA A 27 -11.13 0.50 -6.81
CA ALA A 27 -10.90 0.42 -8.25
C ALA A 27 -9.79 -0.58 -8.64
N THR A 28 -8.84 -0.86 -7.75
CA THR A 28 -7.83 -1.93 -7.96
C THR A 28 -8.46 -3.32 -8.13
N GLY A 29 -9.65 -3.54 -7.54
CA GLY A 29 -10.27 -4.84 -7.40
C GLY A 29 -9.61 -5.76 -6.36
N MET A 30 -8.62 -5.27 -5.60
CA MET A 30 -7.83 -6.08 -4.66
C MET A 30 -8.35 -6.11 -3.22
N ALA A 31 -9.30 -5.24 -2.87
CA ALA A 31 -9.75 -5.06 -1.50
C ALA A 31 -10.22 -6.36 -0.83
N HIS A 32 -11.05 -7.15 -1.51
CA HIS A 32 -11.54 -8.43 -0.96
C HIS A 32 -10.40 -9.44 -0.80
N SER A 33 -9.54 -9.60 -1.82
CA SER A 33 -8.40 -10.52 -1.77
C SER A 33 -7.46 -10.20 -0.62
N TYR A 34 -7.13 -8.92 -0.43
CA TYR A 34 -6.26 -8.48 0.67
C TYR A 34 -6.91 -8.68 2.03
N GLN A 35 -8.21 -8.39 2.17
CA GLN A 35 -8.92 -8.65 3.42
C GLN A 35 -8.96 -10.15 3.75
N THR A 36 -9.23 -11.00 2.75
CA THR A 36 -9.22 -12.45 2.91
C THR A 36 -7.83 -12.97 3.29
N THR A 37 -6.76 -12.41 2.72
CA THR A 37 -5.38 -12.74 3.12
C THR A 37 -5.16 -12.44 4.61
N ILE A 38 -5.55 -11.24 5.07
CA ILE A 38 -5.41 -10.87 6.49
C ILE A 38 -6.20 -11.81 7.39
N MET A 39 -7.46 -12.10 7.04
CA MET A 39 -8.30 -13.03 7.81
C MET A 39 -7.69 -14.44 7.88
N ASN A 40 -6.97 -14.88 6.85
CA ASN A 40 -6.32 -16.19 6.86
C ASN A 40 -5.03 -16.24 7.68
N GLU A 41 -4.29 -15.13 7.76
CA GLU A 41 -2.97 -15.07 8.39
C GLU A 41 -3.00 -14.56 9.84
N ILE A 42 -4.00 -13.76 10.21
CA ILE A 42 -4.19 -13.20 11.55
C ILE A 42 -5.33 -13.93 12.25
N ASP A 43 -5.16 -14.18 13.56
CA ASP A 43 -6.23 -14.72 14.40
C ASP A 43 -7.45 -13.77 14.44
N ASP A 44 -8.67 -14.31 14.44
CA ASP A 44 -9.89 -13.51 14.31
C ASP A 44 -10.05 -12.49 15.46
N SER A 45 -9.73 -12.90 16.70
CA SER A 45 -9.84 -12.03 17.86
C SER A 45 -8.80 -10.92 17.85
N GLN A 46 -7.60 -11.22 17.33
CA GLN A 46 -6.52 -10.27 17.19
C GLN A 46 -6.80 -9.28 16.05
N TYR A 47 -7.37 -9.75 14.94
CA TYR A 47 -7.74 -8.88 13.83
C TYR A 47 -8.79 -7.85 14.27
N GLU A 48 -9.84 -8.26 14.98
CA GLU A 48 -10.84 -7.36 15.55
C GLU A 48 -10.19 -6.34 16.50
N ARG A 49 -9.37 -6.79 17.46
CA ARG A 49 -8.64 -5.92 18.41
C ARG A 49 -7.79 -4.87 17.70
N LEU A 50 -7.02 -5.27 16.69
CA LEU A 50 -6.08 -4.39 15.98
C LEU A 50 -6.83 -3.33 15.16
N VAL A 51 -7.93 -3.72 14.50
CA VAL A 51 -8.78 -2.78 13.76
C VAL A 51 -9.46 -1.80 14.70
N GLU A 52 -10.00 -2.25 15.83
CA GLU A 52 -10.60 -1.37 16.84
C GLU A 52 -9.58 -0.36 17.40
N ALA A 53 -8.36 -0.82 17.71
CA ALA A 53 -7.29 0.04 18.17
C ALA A 53 -6.96 1.12 17.14
N LEU A 54 -6.80 0.77 15.86
CA LEU A 54 -6.55 1.74 14.81
C LEU A 54 -7.71 2.72 14.64
N LEU A 55 -8.96 2.25 14.66
CA LEU A 55 -10.13 3.13 14.54
C LEU A 55 -10.23 4.13 15.70
N LYS A 56 -9.92 3.70 16.93
CA LYS A 56 -9.89 4.55 18.12
C LYS A 56 -8.94 5.73 17.97
N PHE A 57 -7.78 5.51 17.35
CA PHE A 57 -6.77 6.54 17.10
C PHE A 57 -6.86 7.13 15.69
N SER A 58 -8.05 7.15 15.10
CA SER A 58 -8.32 7.73 13.78
C SER A 58 -7.48 7.16 12.63
N GLY A 59 -6.92 5.96 12.79
CA GLY A 59 -6.05 5.28 11.83
C GLY A 59 -4.57 5.61 11.98
N ASP A 60 -4.17 6.35 13.02
CA ASP A 60 -2.76 6.62 13.32
C ASP A 60 -2.16 5.54 14.23
N PRO A 61 -1.29 4.65 13.70
CA PRO A 61 -0.67 3.60 14.49
C PRO A 61 0.39 4.14 15.48
N LEU A 62 0.98 5.31 15.25
CA LEU A 62 2.01 5.86 16.13
C LEU A 62 1.39 6.36 17.44
N THR A 63 0.23 7.00 17.35
CA THR A 63 -0.54 7.45 18.52
C THR A 63 -1.11 6.29 19.33
N ALA A 64 -1.35 5.13 18.71
CA ALA A 64 -1.85 3.95 19.42
C ALA A 64 -0.83 3.37 20.43
N GLY A 65 0.48 3.57 20.21
CA GLY A 65 1.54 3.19 21.15
C GLY A 65 1.74 1.68 21.35
N ASP A 66 1.05 0.84 20.60
CA ASP A 66 1.15 -0.63 20.62
C ASP A 66 1.96 -1.08 19.39
N LEU A 67 3.04 -1.84 19.64
CA LEU A 67 3.92 -2.34 18.58
C LEU A 67 3.20 -3.31 17.63
N ASP A 68 2.28 -4.13 18.13
CA ASP A 68 1.53 -5.06 17.28
C ASP A 68 0.58 -4.29 16.35
N VAL A 69 -0.01 -3.20 16.85
CA VAL A 69 -0.84 -2.29 16.04
C VAL A 69 0.00 -1.63 14.95
N LEU A 70 1.20 -1.17 15.30
CA LEU A 70 2.12 -0.56 14.35
C LEU A 70 2.58 -1.53 13.25
N ASP A 71 2.98 -2.74 13.63
CA ASP A 71 3.48 -3.73 12.68
C ASP A 71 2.34 -4.30 11.83
N PHE A 72 1.13 -4.42 12.37
CA PHE A 72 -0.07 -4.73 11.59
C PHE A 72 -0.41 -3.63 10.57
N ALA A 73 -0.37 -2.36 10.97
CA ALA A 73 -0.59 -1.23 10.07
C ALA A 73 0.46 -1.21 8.93
N ARG A 74 1.74 -1.44 9.26
CA ARG A 74 2.81 -1.59 8.27
C ARG A 74 2.56 -2.75 7.32
N ALA A 75 2.09 -3.88 7.82
CA ALA A 75 1.79 -5.05 6.99
C ALA A 75 0.67 -4.77 5.99
N ILE A 76 -0.41 -4.10 6.41
CA ILE A 76 -1.48 -3.64 5.52
C ILE A 76 -0.95 -2.67 4.47
N THR A 77 -0.16 -1.66 4.89
CA THR A 77 0.41 -0.69 3.94
C THR A 77 1.33 -1.37 2.94
N TYR A 78 2.20 -2.27 3.38
CA TYR A 78 3.10 -3.03 2.50
C TYR A 78 2.31 -3.88 1.49
N LEU A 79 1.25 -4.55 1.96
CA LEU A 79 0.35 -5.34 1.11
C LEU A 79 -0.29 -4.48 0.02
N TRP A 80 -0.78 -3.29 0.34
CA TRP A 80 -1.37 -2.39 -0.65
C TRP A 80 -0.37 -1.86 -1.66
N TYR A 81 0.83 -1.51 -1.22
CA TYR A 81 1.85 -0.94 -2.10
C TYR A 81 2.45 -1.98 -3.04
N VAL A 82 2.65 -3.21 -2.58
CA VAL A 82 3.47 -4.21 -3.29
C VAL A 82 2.67 -5.45 -3.73
N GLY A 83 1.48 -5.69 -3.15
CA GLY A 83 0.68 -6.90 -3.42
C GLY A 83 1.22 -8.18 -2.76
N VAL A 84 2.11 -8.01 -1.79
CA VAL A 84 2.78 -9.08 -1.05
C VAL A 84 2.38 -8.99 0.42
N TRP A 85 1.95 -10.10 1.00
CA TRP A 85 1.85 -10.20 2.46
C TRP A 85 3.27 -10.33 3.04
N PRO A 86 3.70 -9.44 3.94
CA PRO A 86 5.06 -9.49 4.46
C PRO A 86 5.21 -10.53 5.58
N ARG A 87 6.45 -10.94 5.83
CA ARG A 87 6.82 -11.60 7.08
C ARG A 87 6.72 -10.59 8.23
N LEU A 88 6.01 -10.95 9.29
CA LEU A 88 5.89 -10.12 10.48
C LEU A 88 7.09 -10.31 11.41
N PRO A 89 7.43 -9.33 12.27
CA PRO A 89 8.37 -9.55 13.37
C PRO A 89 7.93 -10.73 14.24
N GLU A 90 8.87 -11.56 14.69
CA GLU A 90 8.53 -12.82 15.37
C GLU A 90 7.72 -12.63 16.65
N ALA A 91 8.04 -11.58 17.42
CA ALA A 91 7.30 -11.23 18.63
C ALA A 91 5.84 -10.93 18.32
N THR A 92 5.58 -10.11 17.30
CA THR A 92 4.21 -9.78 16.86
C THR A 92 3.51 -10.97 16.26
N HIS A 93 4.16 -11.73 15.38
CA HIS A 93 3.55 -12.94 14.78
C HIS A 93 3.13 -13.94 15.85
N ALA A 94 3.93 -14.13 16.91
CA ALA A 94 3.58 -15.02 18.01
C ALA A 94 2.31 -14.58 18.78
N VAL A 95 1.99 -13.28 18.76
CA VAL A 95 0.81 -12.72 19.44
C VAL A 95 -0.41 -12.69 18.51
N ILE A 96 -0.25 -12.22 17.27
CA ILE A 96 -1.39 -11.92 16.37
C ILE A 96 -1.60 -12.97 15.28
N GLY A 97 -0.57 -13.76 14.96
CA GLY A 97 -0.61 -14.73 13.88
C GLY A 97 -1.60 -15.86 14.14
N ARG A 98 -2.25 -16.33 13.08
CA ARG A 98 -3.17 -17.46 13.19
C ARG A 98 -2.39 -18.75 13.50
N PRO A 99 -2.81 -19.54 14.51
CA PRO A 99 -2.15 -20.81 14.83
C PRO A 99 -2.06 -21.75 13.62
N GLY A 100 -0.88 -22.33 13.40
CA GLY A 100 -0.59 -23.24 12.28
C GLY A 100 -0.29 -22.56 10.95
N ARG A 101 -0.30 -21.22 10.87
CA ARG A 101 0.17 -20.48 9.70
C ARG A 101 1.66 -20.17 9.77
N PRO A 102 2.40 -20.28 8.65
CA PRO A 102 3.81 -19.94 8.61
C PRO A 102 4.03 -18.41 8.56
N ASN A 103 5.01 -17.91 9.33
CA ASN A 103 5.46 -16.52 9.25
C ASN A 103 6.39 -16.32 8.04
N ALA A 104 5.81 -16.28 6.83
CA ALA A 104 6.56 -16.12 5.57
C ALA A 104 5.93 -15.06 4.67
N ALA A 105 6.78 -14.37 3.89
CA ALA A 105 6.29 -13.43 2.90
C ALA A 105 5.83 -14.17 1.64
N PHE A 106 4.71 -13.74 1.04
CA PHE A 106 4.20 -14.32 -0.20
C PHE A 106 3.41 -13.31 -1.04
N THR A 107 3.44 -13.49 -2.36
CA THR A 107 2.62 -12.69 -3.29
C THR A 107 1.19 -13.18 -3.23
N VAL A 108 0.22 -12.29 -3.00
CA VAL A 108 -1.19 -12.68 -2.85
C VAL A 108 -1.77 -13.14 -4.18
N THR A 109 -1.58 -12.35 -5.24
CA THR A 109 -1.93 -12.73 -6.62
C THR A 109 -1.05 -11.98 -7.61
N ALA A 110 -0.95 -12.48 -8.85
CA ALA A 110 -0.30 -11.75 -9.95
C ALA A 110 -0.95 -10.37 -10.21
N ARG A 111 -2.27 -10.26 -10.02
CA ARG A 111 -2.98 -8.98 -10.11
C ARG A 111 -2.58 -8.00 -9.00
N GLY A 112 -2.30 -8.49 -7.79
CA GLY A 112 -1.81 -7.65 -6.69
C GLY A 112 -0.51 -6.93 -7.04
N TYR A 113 0.41 -7.62 -7.74
CA TYR A 113 1.61 -6.98 -8.28
C TYR A 113 1.29 -5.93 -9.35
N ALA A 114 0.36 -6.22 -10.27
CA ALA A 114 -0.04 -5.28 -11.33
C ALA A 114 -0.71 -4.01 -10.79
N GLU A 115 -1.52 -4.15 -9.76
CA GLU A 115 -2.34 -3.10 -9.15
C GLU A 115 -1.69 -2.44 -7.91
N GLY A 116 -0.44 -2.81 -7.60
CA GLY A 116 0.29 -2.27 -6.44
C GLY A 116 0.34 -0.75 -6.46
N LEU A 117 0.04 -0.10 -5.32
CA LEU A 117 -0.05 1.37 -5.25
C LEU A 117 1.30 2.05 -5.54
N VAL A 118 2.42 1.34 -5.36
CA VAL A 118 3.75 1.85 -5.71
C VAL A 118 3.82 2.35 -7.16
N TRP A 119 3.15 1.68 -8.10
CA TRP A 119 3.15 2.08 -9.51
C TRP A 119 2.36 3.36 -9.75
N LYS A 120 1.26 3.56 -9.01
CA LYS A 120 0.47 4.79 -9.06
C LYS A 120 1.26 5.99 -8.55
N CYS A 121 2.06 5.84 -7.50
CA CYS A 121 2.95 6.91 -7.01
C CYS A 121 3.96 7.37 -8.07
N PHE A 122 4.45 6.44 -8.89
CA PHE A 122 5.37 6.72 -9.99
C PHE A 122 4.65 7.13 -11.29
N HIS A 123 3.31 7.25 -11.28
CA HIS A 123 2.49 7.54 -12.46
C HIS A 123 2.76 6.56 -13.62
N GLY A 124 3.07 5.30 -13.29
CA GLY A 124 3.45 4.25 -14.23
C GLY A 124 2.63 2.97 -14.07
N ASN A 125 2.98 1.97 -14.87
CA ASN A 125 2.43 0.62 -14.78
C ASN A 125 3.49 -0.34 -14.23
N ALA A 126 3.05 -1.43 -13.61
CA ALA A 126 3.94 -2.49 -13.18
C ALA A 126 4.73 -3.06 -14.38
N PRO A 127 6.05 -3.30 -14.24
CA PRO A 127 6.83 -3.97 -15.27
C PRO A 127 6.23 -5.33 -15.65
N GLY A 128 6.08 -5.59 -16.95
CA GLY A 128 5.58 -6.87 -17.47
C GLY A 128 4.06 -7.04 -17.49
N THR A 129 3.26 -6.00 -17.20
CA THR A 129 1.79 -6.09 -17.20
C THR A 129 1.15 -5.37 -18.40
N ALA A 130 1.41 -4.08 -18.55
CA ALA A 130 0.99 -3.26 -19.68
C ALA A 130 2.22 -2.72 -20.40
N ALA A 131 2.45 -3.15 -21.64
CA ALA A 131 3.56 -2.64 -22.44
C ALA A 131 3.26 -1.20 -22.87
N PRO A 132 4.12 -0.22 -22.58
CA PRO A 132 3.88 1.17 -22.98
C PRO A 132 4.04 1.42 -24.50
N GLY A 133 4.15 0.36 -25.33
CA GLY A 133 4.51 0.47 -26.74
C GLY A 133 6.01 0.65 -26.94
N PHE A 134 6.51 0.28 -28.12
CA PHE A 134 7.92 0.49 -28.49
C PHE A 134 8.26 1.99 -28.52
N ALA A 135 9.46 2.35 -28.07
CA ALA A 135 9.98 3.72 -28.01
C ALA A 135 9.26 4.69 -27.05
N SER A 136 8.33 4.23 -26.22
CA SER A 136 7.63 5.04 -25.20
C SER A 136 8.54 5.66 -24.14
N TRP A 137 9.75 5.12 -23.98
CA TRP A 137 10.82 5.71 -23.16
C TRP A 137 11.47 6.95 -23.79
N SER A 138 11.15 7.28 -25.05
CA SER A 138 11.67 8.47 -25.74
C SER A 138 10.88 9.73 -25.39
N ASP A 139 9.64 9.58 -24.93
CA ASP A 139 8.81 10.68 -24.48
C ASP A 139 9.19 11.09 -23.04
N PRO A 140 9.14 12.39 -22.71
CA PRO A 140 9.38 12.84 -21.35
C PRO A 140 8.32 12.27 -20.38
N PRO A 141 8.68 12.02 -19.10
CA PRO A 141 7.73 11.55 -18.11
C PRO A 141 6.52 12.47 -17.99
N LYS A 142 5.34 11.88 -17.79
CA LYS A 142 4.11 12.65 -17.53
C LYS A 142 4.31 13.50 -16.28
N GLY A 143 4.13 14.82 -16.41
CA GLY A 143 4.39 15.80 -15.33
C GLY A 143 5.74 16.51 -15.40
N ALA A 144 6.65 16.13 -16.30
CA ALA A 144 7.97 16.74 -16.44
C ALA A 144 7.98 18.14 -17.10
N ARG A 145 6.88 18.91 -17.12
CA ARG A 145 6.83 20.16 -17.90
C ARG A 145 7.76 21.24 -17.35
N ALA A 146 8.82 21.47 -18.14
CA ALA A 146 9.58 22.71 -18.39
C ALA A 146 10.66 23.17 -17.40
N LEU A 147 11.49 22.28 -16.84
CA LEU A 147 12.84 22.73 -16.39
C LEU A 147 13.76 23.14 -17.55
N ALA A 148 13.37 22.83 -18.80
CA ALA A 148 14.11 23.21 -20.00
C ALA A 148 13.92 24.70 -20.41
N GLY A 149 12.86 25.36 -19.95
CA GLY A 149 12.60 26.77 -20.29
C GLY A 149 13.41 27.78 -19.47
N GLU A 150 13.81 27.42 -18.24
CA GLU A 150 14.50 28.32 -17.32
C GLU A 150 16.02 28.32 -17.52
N ARG A 151 16.61 27.18 -17.93
CA ARG A 151 18.06 27.07 -18.17
C ARG A 151 18.55 27.84 -19.40
N SER A 152 17.71 28.06 -20.42
CA SER A 152 18.14 28.79 -21.61
C SER A 152 18.21 30.30 -21.36
N ALA A 153 17.24 30.85 -20.61
CA ALA A 153 17.17 32.29 -20.31
C ALA A 153 18.27 32.75 -19.33
N ASP A 154 18.71 31.90 -18.40
CA ASP A 154 19.76 32.23 -17.44
C ASP A 154 21.18 32.14 -18.02
N VAL A 155 21.38 31.30 -19.04
CA VAL A 155 22.65 31.27 -19.80
C VAL A 155 22.77 32.51 -20.67
N GLU A 156 21.68 32.94 -21.32
CA GLU A 156 21.67 34.15 -22.15
C GLU A 156 21.86 35.44 -21.33
N ARG A 157 21.28 35.53 -20.12
CA ARG A 157 21.51 36.68 -19.22
C ARG A 157 22.94 36.79 -18.69
N ARG A 158 23.62 35.67 -18.48
CA ARG A 158 25.02 35.63 -18.02
C ARG A 158 26.03 35.91 -19.14
N ALA A 159 25.65 35.73 -20.40
CA ALA A 159 26.47 36.06 -21.56
C ALA A 159 26.36 37.54 -21.98
N ALA A 160 25.39 38.28 -21.43
CA ALA A 160 25.12 39.69 -21.73
C ALA A 160 25.61 40.68 -20.66
N THR A 161 26.40 40.23 -19.67
CA THR A 161 27.09 41.06 -18.66
C THR A 161 28.59 40.82 -18.76
#